data_AF-A0A6L3N7F5-F1
#
_entry.id   AF-A0A6L3N7F5-F1
#
_cell.length_a   1.000
_cell.length_b   1.000
_cell.length_c   1.000
_cell.angle_alpha   90.00
_cell.angle_beta   90.00
_cell.angle_gamma   90.00
#
_symmetry.space_group_name_H-M   'P 1'
#
loop_
_entity.id
_entity.type
_entity.pdbx_description
1 polymer ?
#
loop_
_entity_poly.entity_id
_entity_poly.type
_entity_poly.pdbx_seq_one_letter_code
_entity_poly.pdbx_strand_id
1 'polypeptide(L)'
;QPLVIGSNDATLAAMRSLDAHGLWVPAIRPPTVPAGTSRLRISLSAAHSFDDLARLEAALIEASEGPGRPDARPHSLPAEEGAA
;
A
#
# COMPACT_ATOMS: atom_id res chain seq x y z
N GLN A 1 -4.71 1.81 9.10
CA GLN A 1 -4.46 3.11 8.43
C GLN A 1 -4.63 2.91 6.93
N PRO A 2 -5.35 3.75 6.19
CA PRO A 2 -5.51 3.59 4.74
C PRO A 2 -4.25 4.03 3.98
N LEU A 3 -3.84 3.26 2.97
CA LEU A 3 -2.72 3.62 2.09
C LEU A 3 -3.25 4.43 0.91
N VAL A 4 -2.93 5.73 0.86
CA VAL A 4 -3.37 6.62 -0.23
C VAL A 4 -2.39 6.52 -1.39
N ILE A 5 -2.88 6.10 -2.55
CA ILE A 5 -2.12 6.01 -3.81
C ILE A 5 -2.46 7.20 -4.72
N GLY A 6 -3.69 7.71 -4.61
CA GLY A 6 -4.18 8.87 -5.34
C GLY A 6 -4.84 8.48 -6.66
N SER A 7 -4.04 8.04 -7.63
CA SER A 7 -4.52 7.64 -8.96
C SER A 7 -5.39 6.38 -8.91
N ASN A 8 -6.55 6.43 -9.57
CA ASN A 8 -7.49 5.30 -9.64
C ASN A 8 -6.86 4.08 -10.33
N ASP A 9 -6.16 4.31 -11.44
CA ASP A 9 -5.50 3.26 -12.22
C ASP A 9 -4.38 2.58 -11.43
N ALA A 10 -3.48 3.37 -10.83
CA ALA A 10 -2.43 2.86 -9.95
C ALA A 10 -3.00 2.08 -8.75
N THR A 11 -4.11 2.55 -8.18
CA THR A 11 -4.78 1.84 -7.06
C THR A 11 -5.34 0.49 -7.51
N LEU A 12 -5.90 0.42 -8.72
CA LEU A 12 -6.39 -0.81 -9.33
C LEU A 12 -5.26 -1.77 -9.69
N ALA A 13 -4.14 -1.27 -10.22
CA ALA A 13 -2.96 -2.06 -10.52
C ALA A 13 -2.36 -2.66 -9.24
N ALA A 14 -2.21 -1.86 -8.19
CA ALA A 14 -1.77 -2.33 -6.89
C ALA A 14 -2.73 -3.38 -6.32
N MET A 15 -4.05 -3.15 -6.33
CA MET A 15 -5.04 -4.13 -5.89
C MET A 15 -4.89 -5.48 -6.61
N ARG A 16 -4.70 -5.49 -7.94
CA ARG A 16 -4.50 -6.71 -8.72
C ARG A 16 -3.17 -7.41 -8.38
N SER A 17 -2.11 -6.66 -8.14
CA SER A 17 -0.83 -7.21 -7.69
C SER A 17 -1.01 -7.94 -6.36
N LEU A 18 -1.62 -7.27 -5.38
CA LEU A 18 -1.87 -7.88 -4.06
C LEU A 18 -2.76 -9.13 -4.17
N ASP A 19 -3.80 -9.09 -5.02
CA ASP A 19 -4.67 -10.25 -5.27
C ASP A 19 -3.90 -11.46 -5.84
N ALA A 20 -2.93 -11.23 -6.73
CA ALA A 20 -2.05 -12.27 -7.27
C ALA A 20 -1.15 -12.93 -6.21
N HIS A 21 -0.82 -12.19 -5.14
CA HIS A 21 -0.11 -12.69 -3.96
C HIS A 21 -1.05 -13.34 -2.92
N GLY A 22 -2.33 -13.49 -3.23
CA GLY A 22 -3.36 -14.04 -2.33
C GLY A 22 -3.79 -13.06 -1.24
N LEU A 23 -3.48 -11.77 -1.38
CA LEU A 23 -3.81 -10.73 -0.42
C LEU A 23 -5.01 -9.92 -0.89
N TRP A 24 -6.16 -10.16 -0.28
CA TRP A 24 -7.37 -9.43 -0.64
C TRP A 24 -7.42 -8.04 0.01
N VAL A 25 -7.05 -7.00 -0.75
CA VAL A 25 -7.03 -5.61 -0.28
C VAL A 25 -7.93 -4.74 -1.15
N PRO A 26 -9.11 -4.32 -0.67
CA PRO A 26 -10.06 -3.58 -1.49
C PRO A 26 -9.58 -2.14 -1.76
N ALA A 27 -9.65 -1.75 -3.04
CA ALA A 27 -9.47 -0.38 -3.48
C ALA A 27 -10.74 0.46 -3.26
N ILE A 28 -10.62 1.56 -2.52
CA ILE A 28 -11.65 2.58 -2.35
C ILE A 28 -11.43 3.65 -3.43
N ARG A 29 -12.42 3.81 -4.31
CA ARG A 29 -12.35 4.60 -5.55
C ARG A 29 -13.54 5.59 -5.61
N PRO A 30 -13.51 6.61 -6.48
CA PRO A 30 -14.68 7.47 -6.74
C PRO A 30 -15.92 6.67 -7.16
N PRO A 31 -17.15 7.11 -6.83
CA PRO A 31 -17.53 8.40 -6.21
C PRO A 31 -17.44 8.43 -4.68
N THR A 32 -17.06 7.32 -4.03
CA THR A 32 -17.03 7.21 -2.56
C THR A 32 -15.87 7.99 -1.91
N VAL A 33 -14.90 8.43 -2.70
CA VAL A 33 -13.81 9.35 -2.33
C VAL A 33 -13.56 10.37 -3.44
N PRO A 34 -13.04 11.57 -3.14
CA PRO A 34 -12.66 12.56 -4.16
C PRO A 34 -11.73 11.98 -5.22
N ALA A 35 -11.87 12.44 -6.47
CA ALA A 35 -10.96 12.07 -7.55
C ALA A 35 -9.50 12.38 -7.15
N GLY A 36 -8.58 11.48 -7.48
CA GLY A 36 -7.17 11.63 -7.11
C GLY A 36 -6.85 11.30 -5.65
N THR A 37 -7.81 10.77 -4.87
CA THR A 37 -7.57 10.32 -3.48
C THR A 37 -7.87 8.82 -3.28
N SER A 38 -7.72 8.04 -4.35
CA SER A 38 -7.94 6.59 -4.32
C SER A 38 -6.97 5.94 -3.33
N ARG A 39 -7.48 4.99 -2.54
CA ARG A 39 -6.74 4.40 -1.42
C ARG A 39 -7.02 2.92 -1.27
N LEU A 40 -6.05 2.17 -0.78
CA LEU A 40 -6.18 0.78 -0.39
C LEU A 40 -6.50 0.66 1.10
N ARG A 41 -7.45 -0.20 1.44
CA ARG A 41 -7.78 -0.50 2.85
C ARG A 41 -7.13 -1.80 3.27
N ILE A 42 -5.99 -1.69 3.95
CA ILE A 42 -5.27 -2.82 4.56
C ILE A 42 -5.74 -2.95 6.01
N SER A 43 -6.20 -4.15 6.37
CA SER A 43 -6.64 -4.48 7.73
C SER A 43 -5.71 -5.52 8.34
N LEU A 44 -4.77 -5.07 9.16
CA LEU A 44 -3.90 -5.95 9.93
C LEU A 44 -4.56 -6.32 11.26
N SER A 45 -4.43 -7.57 11.65
CA SER A 45 -4.89 -8.12 12.93
C SER A 45 -3.77 -8.94 13.56
N ALA A 46 -3.84 -9.16 14.88
CA ALA A 46 -2.87 -9.97 15.60
C ALA A 46 -2.85 -11.46 15.20
N ALA A 47 -3.77 -11.89 14.33
CA ALA A 47 -3.79 -13.24 13.79
C ALA A 47 -2.85 -13.44 12.60
N HIS A 48 -2.25 -12.37 12.06
CA HIS A 48 -1.29 -12.49 10.94
C HIS A 48 0.06 -12.97 11.45
N SER A 49 0.64 -13.92 10.73
CA SER A 49 2.00 -14.39 10.94
C SER A 49 3.03 -13.44 10.32
N PHE A 50 4.30 -13.61 10.69
CA PHE A 50 5.39 -12.89 10.02
C PHE A 50 5.49 -13.22 8.53
N ASP A 51 5.07 -14.41 8.10
CA ASP A 51 5.04 -14.79 6.68
C ASP A 51 3.99 -13.97 5.92
N ASP A 52 2.83 -13.72 6.53
CA ASP A 52 1.80 -12.86 5.94
C ASP A 52 2.29 -11.42 5.76
N LEU A 53 3.10 -10.93 6.72
CA LEU A 53 3.71 -9.61 6.63
C LEU A 53 4.78 -9.55 5.53
N ALA A 54 5.62 -10.59 5.41
CA ALA A 54 6.64 -10.67 4.36
C ALA A 54 6.00 -10.71 2.96
N ARG A 55 4.88 -11.45 2.79
CA ARG A 55 4.11 -11.44 1.54
C ARG A 55 3.52 -10.08 1.23
N LEU A 56 2.96 -9.40 2.25
CA LEU A 56 2.42 -8.07 2.10
C LEU A 56 3.50 -7.06 1.68
N GLU A 57 4.68 -7.13 2.30
CA GLU A 57 5.82 -6.28 1.96
C GLU A 57 6.26 -6.50 0.50
N ALA A 58 6.46 -7.76 0.09
CA ALA A 58 6.85 -8.08 -1.29
C ALA A 58 5.81 -7.58 -2.31
N ALA A 59 4.52 -7.82 -2.04
CA ALA A 59 3.44 -7.39 -2.92
C ALA A 59 3.34 -5.85 -3.01
N LEU A 60 3.61 -5.13 -1.92
CA LEU A 60 3.63 -3.66 -1.91
C LEU A 60 4.82 -3.09 -2.67
N ILE A 61 6.00 -3.71 -2.56
CA ILE A 61 7.20 -3.32 -3.32
C ILE A 61 6.93 -3.50 -4.82
N GLU A 62 6.44 -4.67 -5.23
CA GLU A 62 6.11 -4.95 -6.63
C GLU A 62 5.03 -4.00 -7.17
N ALA A 63 3.99 -3.73 -6.37
CA ALA A 63 2.97 -2.74 -6.72
C ALA A 63 3.53 -1.31 -6.88
N SER A 64 4.63 -0.98 -6.20
CA SER A 64 5.32 0.32 -6.31
C SER A 64 6.26 0.43 -7.53
N GLU A 65 6.60 -0.70 -8.16
CA GLU A 65 7.53 -0.80 -9.29
C GLU A 65 6.81 -0.85 -10.65
N GLY A 66 5.47 -0.93 -10.66
CA GLY A 66 4.66 -0.96 -11.88
C GLY A 66 4.89 0.24 -12.84
N PRO A 67 4.54 0.11 -14.13
CA PRO A 67 4.93 1.04 -15.20
C PRO A 67 4.20 2.39 -15.06
N GLY A 68 4.77 3.30 -14.29
CA GLY A 68 4.25 4.66 -14.10
C GLY A 68 4.31 5.12 -12.65
N ARG A 69 5.51 5.34 -12.13
CA ARG A 69 5.71 5.79 -10.74
C ARG A 69 5.61 7.32 -10.62
N PRO A 70 4.69 7.89 -9.84
CA PRO A 70 4.95 9.13 -9.11
C PRO A 70 5.89 8.80 -7.94
N ASP A 71 6.98 9.55 -7.83
CA ASP A 71 8.00 9.52 -6.78
C ASP A 71 7.38 9.44 -5.37
N ALA A 72 7.21 8.22 -4.85
CA ALA A 72 7.00 7.99 -3.44
C ALA A 72 8.36 8.12 -2.75
N ARG A 73 8.70 9.35 -2.36
CA ARG A 73 9.83 9.60 -1.46
C ARG A 73 9.63 8.75 -0.21
N PRO A 74 10.62 7.96 0.21
CA PRO A 74 10.54 7.33 1.52
C PRO A 74 10.35 8.44 2.55
N HIS A 75 9.31 8.31 3.39
CA HIS A 75 9.17 9.14 4.56
C HIS A 75 10.38 8.84 5.44
N SER A 76 11.39 9.71 5.42
CA SER A 76 12.53 9.63 6.30
C SER A 76 12.01 9.54 7.74
N LEU A 77 12.20 8.38 8.37
CA LEU A 77 12.06 8.27 9.81
C LEU A 77 13.01 9.29 10.44
N PRO A 78 12.57 10.17 11.36
CA PRO A 78 13.51 10.95 12.13
C PRO A 78 14.42 9.96 12.87
N ALA A 79 15.73 10.13 12.72
CA ALA A 79 16.72 9.38 13.46
C ALA A 79 16.35 9.43 14.95
N GLU A 80 16.23 8.25 15.57
CA GLU A 80 16.25 8.14 17.02
C GLU A 80 17.64 8.62 17.47
N GLU A 81 17.75 9.91 17.79
CA GLU A 81 18.93 10.45 18.46
C GLU A 81 18.83 10.04 19.93
N GLY A 82 19.69 9.09 20.26
CA GLY A 82 19.75 8.43 21.54
C GLY A 82 19.96 9.37 22.72
N ALA A 83 19.36 8.96 23.81
CA ALA A 83 19.62 9.40 25.16
C ALA A 83 21.13 9.53 25.45
N ALA A 84 21.48 10.63 26.12
CA ALA A 84 22.66 10.76 26.97
C ALA A 84 22.19 11.29 28.34
#